data_AF-A0A1W9RLU5-F1
#
_entry.id   AF-A0A1W9RLU5-F1
#
_cell.length_a   1.000
_cell.length_b   1.000
_cell.length_c   1.000
_cell.angle_alpha   90.00
_cell.angle_beta   90.00
_cell.angle_gamma   90.00
#
_symmetry.space_group_name_H-M   'P 1'
#
loop_
_entity.id
_entity.type
_entity.pdbx_description
1 polymer ?
#
loop_
_entity_poly.entity_id
_entity_poly.type
_entity_poly.pdbx_seq_one_letter_code
_entity_poly.pdbx_strand_id
1 'polypeptide(L)'
;VLPTEAWSNNGESLELPRFYNTVKALDQVVDVDYYIPGCPPVPLQIFSAFTLIADGMLPPKGSVIGAGDKALCEQCPRKKEEKKITGIKRIQEAVPDDERCLLEQGFLCLGPVTRSGCGARCINSGVPCRGCYGPVDNVPDEGIKMLSALASVIDSKDESEIDRIIETIPAPLKTFQRFSMAASMLRRKKV
;
A
#
# COMPACT_ATOMS: atom_id res chain seq x y z
N VAL A 1 28.34 11.91 2.32
CA VAL A 1 28.21 12.98 3.32
C VAL A 1 26.76 12.97 3.77
N LEU A 2 26.49 12.75 5.06
CA LEU A 2 25.13 12.91 5.61
C LEU A 2 24.92 14.39 5.96
N PRO A 3 23.69 14.93 5.85
CA PRO A 3 23.39 16.28 6.30
C PRO A 3 23.74 16.44 7.79
N THR A 4 24.41 17.54 8.14
CA THR A 4 24.68 17.93 9.53
C THR A 4 23.66 18.96 9.99
N GLU A 5 23.31 18.94 11.28
CA GLU A 5 22.33 19.86 11.87
C GLU A 5 22.79 21.32 11.87
N ALA A 6 24.10 21.56 11.76
CA ALA A 6 24.67 22.89 11.61
C ALA A 6 25.58 22.95 10.38
N TRP A 7 25.52 24.07 9.67
CA TRP A 7 26.43 24.39 8.57
C TRP A 7 26.82 25.87 8.63
N SER A 8 28.08 26.19 8.33
CA SER A 8 28.59 27.56 8.30
C SER A 8 29.44 27.80 7.06
N ASN A 9 29.22 28.91 6.36
CA ASN A 9 30.04 29.34 5.22
C ASN A 9 30.03 30.86 5.07
N ASN A 10 31.20 31.48 4.85
CA ASN A 10 31.36 32.93 4.63
C ASN A 10 30.61 33.85 5.62
N GLY A 11 30.51 33.44 6.89
CA GLY A 11 29.82 34.21 7.93
C GLY A 11 28.31 33.95 8.04
N GLU A 12 27.74 33.14 7.16
CA GLU A 12 26.36 32.66 7.26
C GLU A 12 26.31 31.34 8.03
N SER A 13 25.32 31.20 8.91
CA SER A 13 25.02 29.97 9.63
C SER A 13 23.61 29.48 9.32
N LEU A 14 23.47 28.16 9.16
CA LEU A 14 22.20 27.48 8.96
C LEU A 14 22.06 26.37 10.01
N GLU A 15 20.90 26.32 10.66
CA GLU A 15 20.50 25.21 11.51
C GLU A 15 19.42 24.38 10.79
N LEU A 16 19.66 23.08 10.67
CA LEU A 16 18.76 22.12 10.02
C LEU A 16 18.13 21.22 11.07
N PRO A 17 16.85 20.83 10.90
CA PRO A 17 16.23 19.83 11.76
C PRO A 17 17.00 18.50 11.72
N ARG A 18 17.08 17.87 12.89
CA ARG A 18 17.67 16.53 13.00
C ARG A 18 16.83 15.47 12.31
N PHE A 19 17.51 14.49 11.70
CA PHE A 19 16.84 13.27 11.26
C PHE A 19 16.60 12.33 12.45
N TYR A 20 15.39 11.78 12.52
CA TYR A 20 15.10 10.68 13.41
C TYR A 20 15.58 9.36 12.81
N ASN A 21 15.89 8.39 13.67
CA ASN A 21 16.31 7.04 13.24
C ASN A 21 15.17 6.21 12.62
N THR A 22 13.95 6.73 12.56
CA THR A 22 12.78 6.06 12.00
C THR A 22 11.72 7.09 11.61
N VAL A 23 10.99 6.83 10.53
CA VAL A 23 9.81 7.60 10.15
C VAL A 23 8.64 7.13 11.02
N LYS A 24 7.79 8.07 11.43
CA LYS A 24 6.57 7.79 12.19
C LYS A 24 5.34 8.16 11.38
N ALA A 25 4.27 7.40 11.54
CA ALA A 25 2.94 7.84 11.13
C ALA A 25 2.43 8.94 12.10
N LEU A 26 1.49 9.77 11.65
CA LEU A 26 1.06 10.96 12.41
C LEU A 26 0.39 10.59 13.75
N ASP A 27 -0.40 9.53 13.74
CA ASP A 27 -1.09 8.92 14.88
C ASP A 27 -0.16 8.32 15.94
N GLN A 28 1.12 8.15 15.62
CA GLN A 28 2.15 7.74 16.57
C GLN A 28 2.76 8.93 17.34
N VAL A 29 2.38 10.16 16.98
CA VAL A 29 2.95 11.40 17.52
C VAL A 29 1.87 12.29 18.13
N VAL A 30 0.70 12.35 17.47
CA VAL A 30 -0.45 13.14 17.92
C VAL A 30 -1.71 12.31 17.84
N ASP A 31 -2.73 12.73 18.58
CA ASP A 31 -4.06 12.14 18.50
C ASP A 31 -4.73 12.55 17.17
N VAL A 32 -5.13 11.58 16.37
CA VAL A 32 -5.71 11.78 15.03
C VAL A 32 -7.17 11.35 15.03
N ASP A 33 -8.06 12.26 14.67
CA ASP A 33 -9.50 11.97 14.69
C ASP A 33 -9.97 11.14 13.49
N TYR A 34 -9.45 11.41 12.29
CA TYR A 34 -9.90 10.76 11.05
C TYR A 34 -8.75 10.66 10.04
N TYR A 35 -8.87 9.70 9.11
CA TYR A 35 -7.86 9.45 8.07
C TYR A 35 -8.45 9.62 6.67
N ILE A 36 -7.72 10.30 5.79
CA ILE A 36 -8.02 10.36 4.35
C ILE A 36 -6.87 9.68 3.61
N PRO A 37 -7.08 8.48 3.04
CA PRO A 37 -5.99 7.67 2.51
C PRO A 37 -5.67 8.03 1.06
N GLY A 38 -4.43 7.72 0.65
CA GLY A 38 -3.96 7.83 -0.72
C GLY A 38 -2.62 8.56 -0.84
N CYS A 39 -1.87 8.27 -1.90
CA CYS A 39 -0.58 8.90 -2.19
C CYS A 39 -0.57 9.51 -3.61
N PRO A 40 -1.29 10.62 -3.86
CA PRO A 40 -2.19 11.33 -2.94
C PRO A 40 -3.63 10.78 -2.97
N PRO A 41 -4.50 11.18 -2.01
CA PRO A 41 -5.94 10.99 -2.14
C PRO A 41 -6.45 11.66 -3.41
N VAL A 42 -7.44 11.07 -4.08
CA VAL A 42 -8.00 11.70 -5.30
C VAL A 42 -8.90 12.88 -4.91
N PRO A 43 -9.05 13.92 -5.77
CA PRO A 43 -9.81 15.13 -5.43
C PRO A 43 -11.24 14.87 -4.95
N LEU A 44 -11.93 13.91 -5.58
CA LEU A 44 -13.29 13.53 -5.18
C LEU A 44 -13.35 13.01 -3.75
N GLN A 45 -12.32 12.29 -3.29
CA GLN A 45 -12.28 11.76 -1.92
C GLN A 45 -12.01 12.84 -0.89
N ILE A 46 -11.16 13.80 -1.22
CA ILE A 46 -10.94 14.99 -0.40
C ILE A 46 -12.27 15.75 -0.25
N PHE A 47 -12.98 15.99 -1.37
CA PHE A 47 -14.28 16.65 -1.35
C PHE A 47 -15.30 15.89 -0.50
N SER A 48 -15.44 14.57 -0.69
CA SER A 48 -16.34 13.72 0.10
C SER A 48 -16.04 13.79 1.60
N ALA A 49 -14.76 13.78 1.99
CA ALA A 49 -14.37 13.92 3.38
C ALA A 49 -14.75 15.30 3.95
N PHE A 50 -14.53 16.38 3.19
CA PHE A 50 -14.95 17.73 3.59
C PHE A 50 -16.47 17.83 3.79
N THR A 51 -17.26 17.26 2.87
CA THR A 51 -18.72 17.25 2.98
C THR A 51 -19.18 16.51 4.24
N LEU A 52 -18.61 15.34 4.55
CA LEU A 52 -18.92 14.60 5.78
C LEU A 52 -18.65 15.43 7.04
N ILE A 53 -17.54 16.17 7.05
CA ILE A 53 -17.18 17.08 8.15
C ILE A 53 -18.18 18.23 8.25
N ALA A 54 -18.49 18.88 7.12
CA ALA A 54 -19.38 20.03 7.06
C ALA A 54 -20.82 19.69 7.48
N ASP A 55 -21.31 18.51 7.09
CA ASP A 55 -22.65 18.02 7.39
C ASP A 55 -22.76 17.42 8.81
N GLY A 56 -21.65 17.31 9.55
CA GLY A 56 -21.61 16.68 10.87
C GLY A 56 -21.88 15.17 10.86
N MET A 57 -21.78 14.53 9.69
CA MET A 57 -22.06 13.10 9.49
C MET A 57 -20.80 12.25 9.67
N LEU A 58 -20.08 12.48 10.77
CA LEU A 58 -18.81 11.82 11.00
C LEU A 58 -18.99 10.43 11.63
N PRO A 59 -18.26 9.42 11.14
CA PRO A 59 -18.19 8.12 11.80
C PRO A 59 -17.45 8.20 13.14
N PRO A 60 -17.34 7.09 13.90
CA PRO A 60 -16.52 7.05 15.10
C PRO A 60 -15.08 7.51 14.86
N LYS A 61 -14.48 8.16 15.87
CA LYS A 61 -13.09 8.59 15.84
C LYS A 61 -12.14 7.44 15.48
N GLY A 62 -11.13 7.73 14.69
CA GLY A 62 -10.15 6.79 14.14
C GLY A 62 -10.57 6.17 12.81
N SER A 63 -11.77 6.49 12.31
CA SER A 63 -12.27 5.95 11.05
C SER A 63 -11.58 6.59 9.84
N VAL A 64 -11.53 5.82 8.76
CA VAL A 64 -11.16 6.32 7.44
C VAL A 64 -12.39 6.97 6.80
N ILE A 65 -12.24 8.19 6.29
CA ILE A 65 -13.29 8.96 5.61
C ILE A 65 -12.88 9.30 4.18
N GLY A 66 -13.87 9.49 3.29
CA GLY A 66 -13.58 9.73 1.87
C GLY A 66 -12.89 8.55 1.20
N ALA A 67 -13.18 7.32 1.61
CA ALA A 67 -12.74 6.11 0.92
C ALA A 67 -13.73 4.98 1.21
N GLY A 68 -13.67 3.89 0.45
CA GLY A 68 -14.51 2.72 0.75
C GLY A 68 -13.99 1.93 1.94
N ASP A 69 -14.80 0.99 2.43
CA ASP A 69 -14.45 0.02 3.47
C ASP A 69 -13.99 -1.33 2.89
N LYS A 70 -14.38 -1.62 1.64
CA LYS A 70 -13.99 -2.82 0.90
C LYS A 70 -12.63 -2.71 0.24
N ALA A 71 -12.06 -3.87 -0.10
CA ALA A 71 -10.85 -3.99 -0.90
C ALA A 71 -11.05 -3.42 -2.32
N LEU A 72 -9.95 -2.97 -2.94
CA LEU A 72 -9.95 -2.37 -4.27
C LEU A 72 -10.51 -3.31 -5.35
N CYS A 73 -10.47 -4.62 -5.11
CA CYS A 73 -11.06 -5.63 -5.99
C CYS A 73 -12.54 -5.37 -6.31
N GLU A 74 -13.29 -4.72 -5.41
CA GLU A 74 -14.70 -4.35 -5.61
C GLU A 74 -14.88 -3.37 -6.78
N GLN A 75 -13.96 -2.42 -6.93
CA GLN A 75 -13.98 -1.39 -7.97
C GLN A 75 -13.11 -1.75 -9.17
N CYS A 76 -12.47 -2.93 -9.15
CA CYS A 76 -11.55 -3.36 -10.18
C CYS A 76 -12.32 -3.94 -11.37
N PRO A 77 -12.18 -3.39 -12.60
CA PRO A 77 -12.97 -3.81 -13.76
C PRO A 77 -12.53 -5.16 -14.34
N ARG A 78 -11.37 -5.67 -13.93
CA ARG A 78 -10.83 -6.93 -14.45
C ARG A 78 -11.63 -8.14 -13.96
N LYS A 79 -11.83 -9.11 -14.85
CA LYS A 79 -12.49 -10.39 -14.60
C LYS A 79 -11.61 -11.25 -13.69
N LYS A 80 -12.23 -11.86 -12.68
CA LYS A 80 -11.57 -12.66 -11.64
C LYS A 80 -12.19 -14.04 -11.70
N GLU A 81 -11.36 -15.07 -11.84
CA GLU A 81 -11.79 -16.47 -11.87
C GLU A 81 -11.23 -17.19 -10.64
N GLU A 82 -10.52 -18.31 -10.84
CA GLU A 82 -9.83 -19.02 -9.77
C GLU A 82 -8.40 -18.52 -9.63
N LYS A 83 -8.05 -18.05 -8.42
CA LYS A 83 -6.72 -17.50 -8.13
C LYS A 83 -5.71 -18.62 -7.91
N LYS A 84 -5.10 -19.06 -9.01
CA LYS A 84 -3.97 -20.00 -9.02
C LYS A 84 -2.76 -19.31 -9.62
N ILE A 85 -1.75 -19.06 -8.81
CA ILE A 85 -0.52 -18.37 -9.21
C ILE A 85 0.64 -19.37 -9.20
N THR A 86 1.29 -19.49 -10.35
CA THR A 86 2.46 -20.37 -10.54
C THR A 86 3.79 -19.60 -10.54
N GLY A 87 3.75 -18.28 -10.35
CA GLY A 87 4.93 -17.41 -10.34
C GLY A 87 4.57 -15.93 -10.41
N ILE A 88 5.50 -15.08 -9.99
CA ILE A 88 5.36 -13.63 -10.11
C ILE A 88 6.24 -13.10 -11.25
N LYS A 89 5.64 -12.24 -12.08
CA LYS A 89 6.28 -11.54 -13.20
C LYS A 89 6.32 -10.04 -12.93
N ARG A 90 7.35 -9.39 -13.46
CA ARG A 90 7.48 -7.94 -13.48
C ARG A 90 6.88 -7.38 -14.77
N ILE A 91 6.46 -6.12 -14.74
CA ILE A 91 5.78 -5.48 -15.88
C ILE A 91 6.65 -5.43 -17.15
N GLN A 92 7.98 -5.46 -17.01
CA GLN A 92 8.91 -5.51 -18.14
C GLN A 92 9.11 -6.91 -18.74
N GLU A 93 8.58 -7.97 -18.10
CA GLU A 93 8.77 -9.36 -18.55
C GLU A 93 7.64 -9.84 -19.46
N ALA A 94 6.46 -9.22 -19.37
CA ALA A 94 5.30 -9.56 -20.19
C ALA A 94 4.30 -8.40 -20.25
N VAL A 95 3.57 -8.32 -21.35
CA VAL A 95 2.42 -7.42 -21.50
C VAL A 95 1.20 -8.11 -20.86
N PRO A 96 0.51 -7.46 -19.90
CA PRO A 96 -0.70 -8.04 -19.32
C PRO A 96 -1.85 -8.11 -20.33
N ASP A 97 -2.65 -9.17 -20.24
CA ASP A 97 -3.98 -9.20 -20.84
C ASP A 97 -4.85 -8.14 -20.17
N ASP A 98 -5.67 -7.39 -20.92
CA ASP A 98 -6.40 -6.23 -20.40
C ASP A 98 -7.65 -6.59 -19.58
N GLU A 99 -8.23 -7.75 -19.80
CA GLU A 99 -9.48 -8.14 -19.15
C GLU A 99 -9.25 -8.95 -17.87
N ARG A 100 -8.28 -9.86 -17.87
CA ARG A 100 -8.05 -10.79 -16.76
C ARG A 100 -7.42 -10.11 -15.56
N CYS A 101 -7.67 -10.63 -14.37
CA CYS A 101 -7.06 -10.16 -13.13
C CYS A 101 -5.53 -10.19 -13.20
N LEU A 102 -4.87 -9.06 -12.94
CA LEU A 102 -3.40 -8.96 -13.00
C LEU A 102 -2.71 -9.94 -12.05
N LEU A 103 -3.28 -10.16 -10.86
CA LEU A 103 -2.71 -11.10 -9.89
C LEU A 103 -2.76 -12.55 -10.40
N GLU A 104 -3.87 -12.95 -11.04
CA GLU A 104 -4.04 -14.27 -11.64
C GLU A 104 -3.13 -14.48 -12.86
N GLN A 105 -2.70 -13.40 -13.51
CA GLN A 105 -1.71 -13.44 -14.58
C GLN A 105 -0.25 -13.52 -14.07
N GLY A 106 -0.06 -13.49 -12.75
CA GLY A 106 1.26 -13.47 -12.10
C GLY A 106 1.84 -12.07 -11.90
N PHE A 107 1.11 -10.98 -12.15
CA PHE A 107 1.60 -9.64 -11.80
C PHE A 107 1.20 -9.29 -10.37
N LEU A 108 2.19 -9.12 -9.49
CA LEU A 108 1.96 -8.89 -8.07
C LEU A 108 1.16 -7.59 -7.82
N CYS A 109 -0.11 -7.77 -7.45
CA CYS A 109 -1.09 -6.70 -7.27
C CYS A 109 -1.62 -6.70 -5.83
N LEU A 110 -1.48 -5.58 -5.13
CA LEU A 110 -1.92 -5.43 -3.73
C LEU A 110 -3.43 -5.14 -3.60
N GLY A 111 -4.16 -5.03 -4.71
CA GLY A 111 -5.59 -4.72 -4.70
C GLY A 111 -6.47 -5.54 -3.74
N PRO A 112 -6.20 -6.84 -3.48
CA PRO A 112 -6.97 -7.63 -2.51
C PRO A 112 -6.83 -7.18 -1.05
N VAL A 113 -5.77 -6.47 -0.70
CA VAL A 113 -5.50 -6.03 0.68
C VAL A 113 -5.52 -4.51 0.84
N THR A 114 -5.66 -3.78 -0.27
CA THR A 114 -5.71 -2.32 -0.29
C THR A 114 -7.15 -1.84 -0.35
N ARG A 115 -7.46 -0.78 0.40
CA ARG A 115 -8.76 -0.12 0.43
C ARG A 115 -9.18 0.46 -0.94
N SER A 116 -10.47 0.41 -1.22
CA SER A 116 -11.10 1.02 -2.39
C SER A 116 -11.27 2.54 -2.26
N GLY A 117 -11.59 3.23 -3.36
CA GLY A 117 -11.81 4.68 -3.39
C GLY A 117 -10.97 5.43 -4.42
N CYS A 118 -9.89 4.81 -4.92
CA CYS A 118 -9.03 5.42 -5.96
C CYS A 118 -9.55 5.21 -7.40
N GLY A 119 -10.67 4.50 -7.58
CA GLY A 119 -11.24 4.18 -8.88
C GLY A 119 -10.40 3.19 -9.70
N ALA A 120 -9.55 2.38 -9.04
CA ALA A 120 -8.66 1.42 -9.68
C ALA A 120 -7.71 2.01 -10.73
N ARG A 121 -7.33 3.30 -10.60
CA ARG A 121 -6.58 4.06 -11.62
C ARG A 121 -5.34 3.32 -12.16
N CYS A 122 -4.52 2.72 -11.29
CA CYS A 122 -3.34 1.95 -11.71
C CYS A 122 -3.72 0.79 -12.65
N ILE A 123 -4.76 0.04 -12.27
CA ILE A 123 -5.20 -1.16 -12.97
C ILE A 123 -5.79 -0.79 -14.34
N ASN A 124 -6.50 0.34 -14.41
CA ASN A 124 -7.04 0.89 -15.65
C ASN A 124 -5.93 1.38 -16.60
N SER A 125 -4.71 1.60 -16.10
CA SER A 125 -3.51 1.89 -16.89
C SER A 125 -2.64 0.65 -17.13
N GLY A 126 -3.17 -0.55 -16.88
CA GLY A 126 -2.46 -1.81 -17.15
C GLY A 126 -1.37 -2.17 -16.13
N VAL A 127 -1.29 -1.48 -14.98
CA VAL A 127 -0.26 -1.78 -13.96
C VAL A 127 -0.87 -2.25 -12.63
N PRO A 128 -0.18 -3.13 -11.88
CA PRO A 128 -0.70 -3.63 -10.61
C PRO A 128 -0.90 -2.53 -9.56
N CYS A 129 -1.90 -2.72 -8.69
CA CYS A 129 -2.07 -1.88 -7.50
C CYS A 129 -0.86 -2.03 -6.58
N ARG A 130 -0.43 -0.89 -6.01
CA ARG A 130 0.80 -0.79 -5.20
C ARG A 130 0.55 -0.62 -3.70
N GLY A 131 -0.69 -0.56 -3.23
CA GLY A 131 -0.99 -0.41 -1.79
C GLY A 131 -1.13 1.02 -1.26
N CYS A 132 -1.23 2.04 -2.11
CA CYS A 132 -1.12 3.43 -1.62
C CYS A 132 -2.31 3.95 -0.81
N TYR A 133 -3.45 3.26 -0.82
CA TYR A 133 -4.61 3.60 0.00
C TYR A 133 -4.60 2.89 1.36
N GLY A 134 -3.59 2.05 1.61
CA GLY A 134 -3.45 1.28 2.83
C GLY A 134 -4.53 0.20 3.01
N PRO A 135 -4.54 -0.46 4.16
CA PRO A 135 -5.39 -1.60 4.41
C PRO A 135 -6.88 -1.24 4.59
N VAL A 136 -7.74 -2.24 4.39
CA VAL A 136 -9.14 -2.21 4.84
C VAL A 136 -9.25 -2.28 6.36
N ASP A 137 -10.44 -2.03 6.91
CA ASP A 137 -10.66 -2.10 8.35
C ASP A 137 -10.34 -3.49 8.92
N ASN A 138 -9.89 -3.52 10.18
CA ASN A 138 -9.45 -4.74 10.88
C ASN A 138 -8.25 -5.48 10.26
N VAL A 139 -7.52 -4.84 9.34
CA VAL A 139 -6.24 -5.33 8.84
C VAL A 139 -5.12 -4.44 9.41
N PRO A 140 -4.44 -4.87 10.49
CA PRO A 140 -3.46 -4.04 11.18
C PRO A 140 -2.18 -3.81 10.37
N ASP A 141 -1.89 -4.68 9.40
CA ASP A 141 -0.68 -4.61 8.59
C ASP A 141 -0.97 -5.11 7.17
N GLU A 142 -0.95 -4.19 6.21
CA GLU A 142 -1.22 -4.49 4.79
C GLU A 142 -0.23 -5.51 4.24
N GLY A 143 1.05 -5.39 4.59
CA GLY A 143 2.08 -6.24 4.00
C GLY A 143 2.03 -7.68 4.53
N ILE A 144 1.76 -7.86 5.83
CA ILE A 144 1.54 -9.19 6.42
C ILE A 144 0.24 -9.79 5.85
N LYS A 145 -0.81 -8.98 5.69
CA LYS A 145 -2.04 -9.46 5.07
C LYS A 145 -1.82 -9.86 3.61
N MET A 146 -0.99 -9.13 2.87
CA MET A 146 -0.62 -9.49 1.51
C MET A 146 0.14 -10.82 1.46
N LEU A 147 1.07 -11.04 2.39
CA LEU A 147 1.78 -12.31 2.50
C LEU A 147 0.81 -13.48 2.75
N SER A 148 -0.13 -13.32 3.68
CA SER A 148 -1.18 -14.32 3.95
C SER A 148 -2.08 -14.57 2.74
N ALA A 149 -2.48 -13.50 2.04
CA ALA A 149 -3.29 -13.60 0.83
C ALA A 149 -2.54 -14.32 -0.29
N LEU A 150 -1.25 -14.02 -0.47
CA LEU A 150 -0.40 -14.63 -1.49
C LEU A 150 -0.19 -16.13 -1.22
N ALA A 151 0.12 -16.50 0.02
CA ALA A 151 0.26 -17.89 0.43
C ALA A 151 -1.00 -18.72 0.16
N SER A 152 -2.19 -18.10 0.18
CA SER A 152 -3.47 -18.76 -0.08
C SER A 152 -3.77 -19.00 -1.57
N VAL A 153 -3.03 -18.38 -2.49
CA VAL A 153 -3.28 -18.42 -3.94
C VAL A 153 -2.11 -19.00 -4.75
N ILE A 154 -0.99 -19.32 -4.09
CA ILE A 154 0.09 -20.09 -4.70
C ILE A 154 -0.44 -21.49 -4.99
N ASP A 155 -0.39 -21.89 -6.25
CA ASP A 155 -0.96 -23.16 -6.73
C ASP A 155 0.07 -24.28 -6.66
N SER A 156 0.57 -24.57 -5.46
CA SER A 156 1.47 -25.70 -5.22
C SER A 156 1.32 -26.25 -3.80
N LYS A 157 1.56 -27.56 -3.68
CA LYS A 157 1.65 -28.27 -2.40
C LYS A 157 3.07 -28.81 -2.16
N ASP A 158 3.99 -28.62 -3.10
CA ASP A 158 5.38 -29.04 -3.00
C ASP A 158 6.22 -27.89 -2.46
N GLU A 159 6.96 -28.14 -1.38
CA GLU A 159 7.76 -27.12 -0.70
C GLU A 159 8.82 -26.50 -1.63
N SER A 160 9.48 -27.34 -2.46
CA SER A 160 10.51 -26.86 -3.38
C SER A 160 9.97 -25.95 -4.48
N GLU A 161 8.74 -26.23 -4.95
CA GLU A 161 8.05 -25.39 -5.92
C GLU A 161 7.56 -24.08 -5.29
N ILE A 162 7.02 -24.14 -4.07
CA ILE A 162 6.62 -22.94 -3.33
C ILE A 162 7.82 -22.00 -3.15
N ASP A 163 8.98 -22.52 -2.76
CA ASP A 163 10.20 -21.73 -2.60
C ASP A 163 10.60 -21.06 -3.91
N ARG A 164 10.61 -21.79 -5.03
CA ARG A 164 10.88 -21.21 -6.36
C ARG A 164 9.90 -20.09 -6.73
N ILE A 165 8.63 -20.25 -6.39
CA ILE A 165 7.61 -19.22 -6.64
C ILE A 165 7.88 -17.98 -5.78
N ILE A 166 8.18 -18.16 -4.49
CA ILE A 166 8.45 -17.05 -3.57
C ILE A 166 9.72 -16.29 -3.99
N GLU A 167 10.76 -16.99 -4.45
CA GLU A 167 12.00 -16.39 -4.95
C GLU A 167 11.78 -15.47 -6.16
N THR A 168 10.69 -15.66 -6.92
CA THR A 168 10.33 -14.76 -8.03
C THR A 168 9.85 -13.38 -7.57
N ILE A 169 9.52 -13.20 -6.29
CA ILE A 169 9.01 -11.93 -5.75
C ILE A 169 10.17 -10.96 -5.48
N PRO A 170 10.28 -9.86 -6.23
CA PRO A 170 11.37 -8.90 -6.02
C PRO A 170 11.15 -8.12 -4.72
N ALA A 171 12.14 -8.20 -3.82
CA ALA A 171 12.20 -7.46 -2.56
C ALA A 171 10.85 -7.41 -1.80
N PRO A 172 10.35 -8.56 -1.29
CA PRO A 172 8.99 -8.70 -0.75
C PRO A 172 8.62 -7.62 0.26
N LEU A 173 9.52 -7.32 1.21
CA LEU A 173 9.30 -6.27 2.21
C LEU A 173 9.03 -4.89 1.57
N LYS A 174 9.83 -4.49 0.58
CA LYS A 174 9.68 -3.18 -0.09
C LYS A 174 8.41 -3.13 -0.94
N THR A 175 7.99 -4.28 -1.46
CA THR A 175 6.80 -4.36 -2.32
C THR A 175 5.52 -4.36 -1.48
N PHE A 176 5.51 -5.12 -0.38
CA PHE A 176 4.35 -5.26 0.51
C PHE A 176 4.17 -4.08 1.47
N GLN A 177 5.26 -3.38 1.84
CA GLN A 177 5.24 -2.25 2.78
C GLN A 177 5.61 -0.92 2.11
N ARG A 178 5.38 -0.77 0.80
CA ARG A 178 5.84 0.39 0.03
C ARG A 178 5.38 1.72 0.63
N PHE A 179 4.18 1.77 1.17
CA PHE A 179 3.56 2.99 1.71
C PHE A 179 3.30 2.92 3.22
N SER A 180 3.45 1.74 3.83
CA SER A 180 2.95 1.43 5.17
C SER A 180 4.05 1.03 6.16
N MET A 181 5.32 1.01 5.75
CA MET A 181 6.43 0.54 6.60
C MET A 181 6.50 1.22 7.98
N ALA A 182 6.28 2.54 8.06
CA ALA A 182 6.31 3.29 9.32
C ALA A 182 5.18 2.89 10.30
N ALA A 183 4.04 2.44 9.78
CA ALA A 183 2.89 1.96 10.54
C ALA A 183 2.86 0.43 10.71
N SER A 184 3.67 -0.30 9.94
CA SER A 184 3.74 -1.77 9.96
C SER A 184 4.16 -2.33 11.31
N MET A 185 3.88 -3.61 11.54
CA MET A 185 4.34 -4.34 12.73
C MET A 185 5.87 -4.42 12.80
N LEU A 186 6.56 -4.42 11.65
CA LEU A 186 8.01 -4.51 11.56
C LEU A 186 8.72 -3.18 11.87
N ARG A 187 8.07 -2.04 11.53
CA ARG A 187 8.53 -0.64 11.67
C ARG A 187 9.87 -0.25 11.04
N ARG A 188 10.96 -0.94 11.39
CA ARG A 188 12.32 -0.66 10.90
C ARG A 188 13.22 -1.88 11.00
N LYS A 189 14.26 -1.92 10.16
CA LYS A 189 15.40 -2.82 10.41
C LYS A 189 16.16 -2.32 11.63
N LYS A 190 16.55 -3.24 12.53
CA LYS A 190 17.50 -2.93 13.60
C LYS A 190 18.86 -2.60 12.95
N VAL A 191 19.34 -1.38 13.18
CA VAL A 191 20.66 -0.89 12.75
C VAL A 191 21.56 -0.83 13.97
#